data_AF-U2RXJ0-F1
#
_entry.id   AF-U2RXJ0-F1
#
_cell.length_a   1.000
_cell.length_b   1.000
_cell.length_c   1.000
_cell.angle_alpha   90.00
_cell.angle_beta   90.00
_cell.angle_gamma   90.00
#
_symmetry.space_group_name_H-M   'P 1'
#
loop_
_entity.id
_entity.type
_entity.pdbx_description
1 polymer ?
#
loop_
_entity_poly.entity_id
_entity_poly.type
_entity_poly.pdbx_seq_one_letter_code
_entity_poly.pdbx_strand_id
1 'polypeptide(L)'
;MIRMRVFVIDASKMGPELQGGLIGVVGSSTPSAEEKKECVEVVTRYVVDGWAIAADPATPIGRLAALTAETACVAFVAFSRVAQRGGPVIEPAVIKPSIGGVS
;
A
#
# COMPACT_ATOMS: atom_id res chain seq x y z
N MET A 1 14.33 -6.63 8.98
CA MET A 1 14.25 -5.36 8.24
C MET A 1 13.20 -5.53 7.16
N ILE A 2 12.01 -4.95 7.32
CA ILE A 2 10.97 -5.03 6.27
C ILE A 2 11.33 -3.96 5.24
N ARG A 3 11.56 -4.37 3.99
CA ARG A 3 11.66 -3.44 2.85
C ARG A 3 10.26 -2.95 2.47
N MET A 4 10.18 -1.78 1.85
CA MET A 4 8.93 -1.22 1.35
C MET A 4 8.22 -2.22 0.40
N ARG A 5 6.90 -2.33 0.55
CA ARG A 5 6.00 -3.15 -0.25
C ARG A 5 4.86 -2.29 -0.77
N VAL A 6 4.47 -2.57 -2.00
CA VAL A 6 3.38 -1.88 -2.69
C VAL A 6 2.37 -2.92 -3.16
N PHE A 7 1.10 -2.64 -2.90
CA PHE A 7 -0.05 -3.43 -3.34
C PHE A 7 -0.85 -2.58 -4.31
N VAL A 8 -1.38 -3.17 -5.38
CA VAL A 8 -2.13 -2.44 -6.40
C VAL A 8 -3.48 -3.14 -6.55
N ILE A 9 -4.55 -2.38 -6.39
CA ILE A 9 -5.93 -2.80 -6.65
C ILE A 9 -6.41 -1.98 -7.84
N ASP A 10 -6.35 -2.58 -9.02
CA ASP A 10 -6.83 -1.97 -10.26
C ASP A 10 -8.36 -2.06 -10.33
N ALA A 11 -9.03 -0.90 -10.30
CA ALA A 11 -10.47 -0.79 -10.43
C ALA A 11 -10.89 -0.17 -11.77
N SER A 12 -9.95 0.03 -12.71
CA SER A 12 -10.19 0.71 -13.98
C SER A 12 -11.24 0.02 -14.87
N LYS A 13 -11.49 -1.27 -14.64
CA LYS A 13 -12.50 -2.07 -15.35
C LYS A 13 -13.83 -2.19 -14.62
N MET A 14 -13.97 -1.59 -13.44
CA MET A 14 -15.17 -1.71 -12.60
C MET A 14 -16.18 -0.57 -12.81
N GLY A 15 -15.75 0.57 -13.36
CA GLY A 15 -16.62 1.69 -13.74
C GLY A 15 -15.82 2.97 -14.01
N PRO A 16 -16.23 3.84 -14.96
CA PRO A 16 -15.51 5.08 -15.29
C PRO A 16 -15.42 6.09 -14.13
N GLU A 17 -16.29 5.97 -13.13
CA GLU A 17 -16.25 6.75 -11.89
C GLU A 17 -15.09 6.37 -10.97
N LEU A 18 -14.53 5.18 -11.13
CA LEU A 18 -13.34 4.72 -10.42
C LEU A 18 -12.12 5.07 -11.30
N GLN A 19 -11.73 6.35 -11.26
CA GLN A 19 -10.61 6.90 -12.02
C GLN A 19 -9.27 6.25 -11.60
N GLY A 20 -9.00 5.06 -12.13
CA GLY A 20 -7.85 4.23 -11.77
C GLY A 20 -8.20 3.18 -10.71
N GLY A 21 -7.47 3.19 -9.59
CA GLY A 21 -7.60 2.19 -8.54
C GLY A 21 -7.05 2.68 -7.20
N LEU A 22 -6.66 1.74 -6.34
CA LEU A 22 -6.05 2.01 -5.04
C LEU A 22 -4.65 1.39 -4.99
N ILE A 23 -3.65 2.15 -4.54
CA ILE A 23 -2.35 1.58 -4.15
C ILE A 23 -2.20 1.55 -2.63
N GLY A 24 -1.77 0.40 -2.11
CA GLY A 24 -1.41 0.22 -0.70
C GLY A 24 0.10 0.30 -0.52
N VAL A 25 0.58 1.12 0.42
CA VAL A 25 2.00 1.27 0.72
C VAL A 25 2.28 0.87 2.16
N VAL A 26 3.18 -0.11 2.34
CA VAL A 26 3.68 -0.55 3.65
C VAL A 26 5.19 -0.46 3.63
N GLY A 27 5.81 0.14 4.64
CA GLY A 27 7.27 0.23 4.70
C GLY A 27 7.82 0.15 6.12
N SER A 28 9.14 0.29 6.22
CA SER A 28 9.87 0.19 7.48
C SER A 28 9.45 1.29 8.47
N SER A 29 9.51 0.96 9.77
CA SER A 29 9.41 1.93 10.86
C SER A 29 10.67 2.82 10.96
N THR A 30 11.77 2.40 10.34
CA THR A 30 13.05 3.12 10.27
C THR A 30 13.58 3.12 8.82
N PRO A 31 12.93 3.83 7.88
CA PRO A 31 13.31 3.79 6.48
C PRO A 31 14.61 4.58 6.22
N SER A 32 15.45 4.09 5.30
CA SER A 32 16.61 4.82 4.80
C SER A 32 16.19 6.01 3.94
N ALA A 33 17.14 6.88 3.57
CA ALA A 33 16.86 7.98 2.66
C ALA A 33 16.40 7.48 1.28
N GLU A 34 17.02 6.42 0.78
CA GLU A 34 16.64 5.74 -0.47
C GLU A 34 15.22 5.16 -0.39
N GLU A 35 14.85 4.53 0.71
CA GLU A 35 13.51 3.95 0.88
C GLU A 35 12.42 5.05 0.95
N LYS A 36 12.75 6.21 1.55
CA LYS A 36 11.87 7.39 1.51
C LYS A 36 11.73 7.96 0.10
N LYS A 37 12.84 8.04 -0.64
CA LYS A 37 12.86 8.52 -2.03
C LYS A 37 12.02 7.62 -2.92
N GLU A 38 12.22 6.31 -2.81
CA GLU A 38 11.45 5.30 -3.54
C GLU A 38 9.94 5.43 -3.24
N CYS A 39 9.57 5.63 -1.97
CA CYS A 39 8.17 5.87 -1.60
C CYS A 39 7.57 7.05 -2.35
N VAL A 40 8.23 8.20 -2.36
CA VAL A 40 7.73 9.38 -3.05
C VAL A 40 7.64 9.14 -4.55
N GLU A 41 8.68 8.55 -5.17
CA GLU A 41 8.71 8.29 -6.61
C GLU A 41 7.58 7.35 -7.04
N VAL A 42 7.38 6.25 -6.31
CA VAL A 42 6.32 5.29 -6.61
C VAL A 42 4.94 5.93 -6.42
N VAL A 43 4.67 6.54 -5.27
CA VAL A 43 3.37 7.14 -4.99
C VAL A 43 3.05 8.25 -5.99
N THR A 44 4.03 9.10 -6.33
CA THR A 44 3.85 10.17 -7.31
C THR A 44 3.37 9.66 -8.66
N ARG A 45 3.89 8.53 -9.16
CA ARG A 45 3.46 7.97 -10.45
C ARG A 45 1.97 7.63 -10.45
N TYR A 46 1.47 7.05 -9.38
CA TYR A 46 0.07 6.63 -9.29
C TYR A 46 -0.89 7.78 -9.00
N VAL A 47 -0.51 8.74 -8.15
CA VAL A 47 -1.39 9.90 -7.86
C VAL A 47 -1.56 10.82 -9.06
N VAL A 48 -0.55 10.92 -9.95
CA VAL A 48 -0.68 11.65 -11.22
C VAL A 48 -1.76 11.03 -12.12
N ASP A 49 -1.91 9.72 -12.06
CA ASP A 49 -2.94 8.97 -12.78
C ASP A 49 -4.29 8.95 -12.05
N GLY A 50 -4.43 9.70 -10.94
CA GLY A 50 -5.67 9.81 -10.15
C GLY A 50 -5.92 8.69 -9.15
N TRP A 51 -4.96 7.79 -8.92
CA TRP A 51 -5.15 6.65 -8.03
C TRP A 51 -5.22 7.09 -6.56
N ALA A 52 -6.10 6.42 -5.81
CA ALA A 52 -6.19 6.57 -4.37
C ALA A 52 -5.00 5.90 -3.66
N ILE A 53 -4.62 6.44 -2.50
CA ILE A 53 -3.50 5.95 -1.69
C ILE A 53 -4.02 5.35 -0.38
N ALA A 54 -3.56 4.16 -0.04
CA ALA A 54 -3.77 3.56 1.26
C ALA A 54 -2.43 3.31 1.97
N ALA A 55 -2.31 3.77 3.21
CA ALA A 55 -1.12 3.53 4.02
C ALA A 55 -1.44 3.61 5.52
N ASP A 56 -0.49 3.20 6.37
CA ASP A 56 -0.58 3.50 7.80
C ASP A 56 0.15 4.83 8.12
N PRO A 57 -0.59 5.92 8.42
CA PRO A 57 0.01 7.22 8.69
C PRO A 57 0.82 7.27 10.00
N ALA A 58 0.72 6.24 10.85
CA ALA A 58 1.56 6.10 12.04
C ALA A 58 3.00 5.72 11.71
N THR A 59 3.25 5.16 10.51
CA THR A 59 4.59 4.80 10.05
C THR A 59 5.26 5.95 9.26
N PRO A 60 6.60 6.10 9.27
CA PRO A 60 7.25 7.15 8.49
C PRO A 60 6.99 7.05 6.98
N ILE A 61 7.00 5.83 6.42
CA ILE A 61 6.67 5.59 5.01
C ILE A 61 5.20 5.91 4.72
N GLY A 62 4.27 5.45 5.56
CA GLY A 62 2.85 5.72 5.33
C GLY A 62 2.48 7.19 5.52
N ARG A 63 3.19 7.93 6.39
CA ARG A 63 3.06 9.38 6.48
C ARG A 63 3.54 10.09 5.22
N LEU A 64 4.67 9.66 4.64
CA LEU A 64 5.14 10.21 3.37
C LEU A 64 4.11 9.96 2.25
N ALA A 65 3.59 8.74 2.15
CA ALA A 65 2.55 8.42 1.18
C ALA A 65 1.28 9.27 1.38
N ALA A 66 0.86 9.51 2.63
CA ALA A 66 -0.28 10.36 2.96
C ALA A 66 -0.06 11.81 2.52
N LEU A 67 1.13 12.38 2.78
CA LEU A 67 1.47 13.75 2.38
C LEU A 67 1.52 13.90 0.86
N THR A 68 2.07 12.91 0.14
CA THR A 68 2.08 12.90 -1.32
C THR A 68 0.65 12.84 -1.88
N ALA A 69 -0.22 12.01 -1.29
CA ALA A 69 -1.63 11.93 -1.67
C ALA A 69 -2.37 13.27 -1.46
N GLU A 70 -2.17 13.88 -0.29
CA GLU A 70 -2.76 15.19 0.06
C GLU A 70 -2.29 16.29 -0.90
N THR A 71 -0.99 16.31 -1.23
CA THR A 71 -0.41 17.29 -2.16
C THR A 71 -0.97 17.14 -3.58
N ALA A 72 -1.29 15.92 -3.99
CA ALA A 72 -1.90 15.62 -5.28
C ALA A 72 -3.44 15.70 -5.27
N CYS A 73 -4.06 16.05 -4.13
CA CYS A 73 -5.51 16.11 -3.95
C CYS A 73 -6.24 14.80 -4.30
N VAL A 74 -5.60 13.65 -4.10
CA VAL A 74 -6.23 12.33 -4.32
C VAL A 74 -6.75 11.73 -3.01
N ALA A 75 -7.65 10.76 -3.11
CA ALA A 75 -8.22 10.10 -1.94
C ALA A 75 -7.15 9.33 -1.13
N PHE A 76 -7.19 9.47 0.20
CA PHE A 76 -6.32 8.75 1.13
C PHE A 76 -7.13 7.87 2.10
N VAL A 77 -6.69 6.62 2.28
CA VAL A 77 -7.29 5.61 3.16
C VAL A 77 -6.28 5.12 4.20
N ALA A 78 -6.52 5.40 5.47
CA ALA A 78 -5.67 4.90 6.54
C ALA A 78 -5.93 3.40 6.82
N PHE A 79 -4.90 2.55 6.84
CA PHE A 79 -5.03 1.12 7.16
C PHE A 79 -5.63 0.89 8.55
N SER A 80 -5.31 1.75 9.51
CA SER A 80 -5.87 1.71 10.87
C SER A 80 -7.40 1.86 10.89
N ARG A 81 -8.01 2.51 9.89
CA ARG A 81 -9.47 2.58 9.75
C ARG A 81 -10.07 1.32 9.13
N VAL A 82 -9.33 0.64 8.25
CA VAL A 82 -9.77 -0.63 7.64
C VAL A 82 -9.84 -1.72 8.70
N ALA A 83 -8.84 -1.82 9.58
CA ALA A 83 -8.84 -2.79 10.69
C ALA A 83 -9.94 -2.55 11.74
N GLN A 84 -10.46 -1.32 11.86
CA GLN A 84 -11.52 -0.98 12.81
C GLN A 84 -12.94 -1.18 12.28
N ARG A 85 -13.12 -1.27 10.95
CA ARG A 85 -14.44 -1.46 10.31
C ARG A 85 -14.57 -2.74 9.48
N GLY A 86 -13.46 -3.37 9.08
CA GLY A 86 -13.43 -4.64 8.38
C GLY A 86 -13.26 -5.80 9.34
N GLY A 87 -13.91 -6.92 9.06
CA GLY A 87 -13.86 -8.16 9.83
C GLY A 87 -12.45 -8.78 9.95
N PRO A 88 -12.36 -10.04 10.41
CA PRO A 88 -11.11 -10.63 10.91
C PRO A 88 -9.93 -10.45 9.94
N VAL A 89 -8.81 -9.96 10.48
CA VAL A 89 -7.53 -9.82 9.77
C VAL A 89 -7.12 -11.19 9.25
N ILE A 90 -7.18 -11.38 7.92
CA ILE A 90 -6.69 -12.60 7.29
C ILE A 90 -5.17 -12.43 7.14
N GLU A 91 -4.41 -13.04 8.06
CA GLU A 91 -2.96 -13.09 7.91
C GLU A 91 -2.58 -13.92 6.67
N PRO A 92 -1.53 -13.55 5.93
CA PRO A 92 -1.07 -14.33 4.78
C PRO A 92 -0.70 -15.74 5.22
N ALA A 93 -1.31 -16.74 4.59
CA ALA A 93 -1.04 -18.14 4.87
C ALA A 93 0.44 -18.46 4.65
N VAL A 94 1.12 -18.92 5.69
CA VAL A 94 2.46 -19.49 5.60
C VAL A 94 2.35 -20.79 4.80
N ILE A 95 2.78 -20.77 3.54
CA ILE A 95 2.91 -21.99 2.74
C ILE A 95 4.09 -22.77 3.31
N LYS A 96 3.83 -23.83 4.08
CA LYS A 96 4.88 -24.79 4.48
C LYS A 96 5.30 -25.59 3.24
N PRO A 97 6.59 -25.64 2.89
CA PRO A 97 7.05 -26.51 1.82
C PRO A 97 6.81 -27.98 2.23
N SER A 98 5.99 -28.67 1.44
CA SER A 98 5.79 -30.11 1.57
C SER A 98 6.98 -30.81 0.92
N ILE A 99 7.90 -31.31 1.72
CA ILE A 99 8.98 -32.19 1.23
C ILE A 99 8.33 -33.53 0.93
N GLY A 100 7.99 -33.74 -0.34
CA GLY A 100 7.56 -35.04 -0.85
C GLY A 100 8.72 -36.01 -0.78
N GLY A 101 8.72 -36.89 0.21
CA GLY A 101 9.52 -38.11 0.20
C GLY A 101 8.84 -39.11 -0.75
N VAL A 102 9.51 -39.43 -1.85
CA VAL A 102 9.15 -40.56 -2.71
C VAL A 102 9.99 -41.74 -2.23
N SER A 103 9.31 -42.83 -1.88
CA SER A 103 9.90 -44.13 -1.54
C SER A 103 10.52 -44.82 -2.75
#